data_AF-A0A8J2RL92-F1
#
_entry.id   AF-A0A8J2RL92-F1
#
_cell.length_a   1.000
_cell.length_b   1.000
_cell.length_c   1.000
_cell.angle_alpha   90.00
_cell.angle_beta   90.00
_cell.angle_gamma   90.00
#
_symmetry.space_group_name_H-M   'P 1'
#
loop_
_entity.id
_entity.type
_entity.pdbx_description
1 polymer ?
#
loop_
_entity_poly.entity_id
_entity_poly.type
_entity_poly.pdbx_seq_one_letter_code
_entity_poly.pdbx_strand_id
1 'polypeptide(L)'
;MKNIEASCYVFILNSILTFTIALGNTSSMGHIRAQLDDVKITSGGDNQVAAYCRISSKELLATAESTARAILQGICNPREIEDRLHNIESQMADQLNVIKTMILNIEDKLAQQDSQYRRANRKLHGAVAELSESVQYCTNLHSSASNSNYVETSQTTPTHLKQTPSSTFSNSAITGGVKSTGADPDEEDMLNPRQEEIDRFNSSIHIENGKRVFSYFWKVGDMEYKLKSWGPRRSLRSPSFYIFEYGYMMYIRLFPRQNGQNVYAHVGLTKGDYDEALEWPFILKHRVSVLDQASPPFQDIVSRVWDPKILCSGWNWKRPATSDNHECVGLGFPTEDLRGQHFLRDDFLLIKLTVYLD
;
A
#
# COMPACT_ATOMS: atom_id res chain seq x y z
N MET A 1 -4.46 55.41 16.81
CA MET A 1 -3.25 54.61 16.47
C MET A 1 -2.35 54.23 17.65
N LYS A 2 -2.75 54.40 18.94
CA LYS A 2 -1.94 53.93 20.10
C LYS A 2 -2.51 52.70 20.83
N ASN A 3 -3.70 52.21 20.47
CA ASN A 3 -4.37 51.11 21.16
C ASN A 3 -4.22 49.73 20.48
N ILE A 4 -3.54 49.65 19.33
CA ILE A 4 -3.33 48.37 18.62
C ILE A 4 -1.99 47.73 19.03
N GLU A 5 -0.96 48.54 19.36
CA GLU A 5 0.35 48.03 19.79
C GLU A 5 0.31 47.41 21.20
N ALA A 6 -0.52 47.94 22.11
CA ALA A 6 -0.67 47.40 23.47
C ALA A 6 -1.32 46.01 23.50
N SER A 7 -2.23 45.73 22.54
CA SER A 7 -2.90 44.43 22.45
C SER A 7 -1.96 43.34 21.90
N CYS A 8 -1.06 43.72 20.98
CA CYS A 8 -0.07 42.80 20.42
C CYS A 8 0.98 42.38 21.47
N TYR A 9 1.42 43.31 22.33
CA TYR A 9 2.38 43.03 23.40
C TYR A 9 1.83 42.05 24.45
N VAL A 10 0.57 42.20 24.84
CA VAL A 10 -0.10 41.32 25.82
C VAL A 10 -0.30 39.91 25.26
N PHE A 11 -0.61 39.78 23.96
CA PHE A 11 -0.73 38.49 23.29
C PHE A 11 0.62 37.76 23.15
N ILE A 12 1.69 38.49 22.82
CA ILE A 12 3.03 37.91 22.71
C ILE A 12 3.56 37.49 24.09
N LEU A 13 3.33 38.28 25.14
CA LEU A 13 3.74 37.93 26.52
C LEU A 13 2.99 36.70 27.06
N ASN A 14 1.68 36.58 26.81
CA ASN A 14 0.91 35.39 27.21
C ASN A 14 1.30 34.14 26.39
N SER A 15 1.67 34.31 25.12
CA SER A 15 2.15 33.21 24.27
C SER A 15 3.55 32.74 24.69
N ILE A 16 4.44 33.65 25.10
CA ILE A 16 5.78 33.30 25.60
C ILE A 16 5.67 32.62 26.98
N LEU A 17 4.81 33.13 27.87
CA LEU A 17 4.61 32.55 29.21
C LEU A 17 4.07 31.11 29.14
N THR A 18 3.12 30.85 28.24
CA THR A 18 2.58 29.50 27.98
C THR A 18 3.64 28.57 27.35
N PHE A 19 4.51 29.09 26.48
CA PHE A 19 5.61 28.32 25.88
C PHE A 19 6.70 27.94 26.91
N THR A 20 7.01 28.80 27.88
CA THR A 20 7.96 28.50 28.96
C THR A 20 7.45 27.47 29.97
N ILE A 21 6.13 27.43 30.23
CA ILE A 21 5.52 26.45 31.14
C ILE A 21 5.47 25.06 30.47
N ALA A 22 5.27 25.00 29.16
CA ALA A 22 5.23 23.75 28.39
C ALA A 22 6.61 23.07 28.22
N LEU A 23 7.71 23.82 28.40
CA LEU A 23 9.09 23.31 28.23
C LEU A 23 9.81 22.91 29.53
N GLY A 24 9.12 22.88 30.68
CA GLY A 24 9.64 22.23 31.89
C GLY A 24 10.93 22.80 32.52
N ASN A 25 11.39 23.99 32.13
CA ASN A 25 12.60 24.59 32.69
C ASN A 25 12.32 25.33 34.01
N THR A 26 12.29 24.57 35.11
CA THR A 26 12.23 25.09 36.47
C THR A 26 13.62 25.42 36.99
N SER A 27 14.20 26.56 36.57
CA SER A 27 15.51 26.98 37.10
C SER A 27 15.66 28.47 37.38
N SER A 28 14.64 29.30 37.14
CA SER A 28 14.75 30.76 37.35
C SER A 28 13.60 31.34 38.18
N MET A 29 13.16 30.63 39.22
CA MET A 29 12.15 31.11 40.19
C MET A 29 12.76 31.44 41.58
N GLY A 30 14.07 31.71 41.63
CA GLY A 30 14.75 32.11 42.87
C GLY A 30 14.82 33.62 43.13
N HIS A 31 14.58 34.46 42.13
CA HIS A 31 14.99 35.87 42.19
C HIS A 31 13.86 36.91 42.29
N ILE A 32 12.58 36.50 42.27
CA ILE A 32 11.42 37.42 42.34
C ILE A 32 10.69 37.30 43.70
N ARG A 33 11.32 36.74 44.73
CA ARG A 33 10.67 36.51 46.04
C ARG A 33 10.84 37.65 47.06
N ALA A 34 11.53 38.74 46.71
CA ALA A 34 11.99 39.72 47.70
C ALA A 34 11.45 41.15 47.55
N GLN A 35 10.43 41.43 46.73
CA GLN A 35 10.02 42.83 46.48
C GLN A 35 8.53 43.18 46.50
N LEU A 36 7.65 42.34 47.05
CA LEU A 36 6.25 42.74 47.26
C LEU A 36 5.76 42.34 48.66
N ASP A 37 6.17 43.13 49.65
CA ASP A 37 5.43 43.23 50.92
C ASP A 37 4.76 44.61 51.00
N ASP A 38 3.45 44.59 51.23
CA ASP A 38 2.53 45.68 51.58
C ASP A 38 2.26 46.79 50.53
N VAL A 39 1.19 46.62 49.73
CA VAL A 39 0.55 47.72 48.99
C VAL A 39 -0.31 48.56 49.94
N LYS A 40 0.06 49.82 50.12
CA LYS A 40 -0.64 50.78 50.99
C LYS A 40 -1.42 51.79 50.14
N ILE A 41 -2.75 51.77 50.22
CA ILE A 41 -3.62 52.70 49.49
C ILE A 41 -4.17 53.73 50.48
N THR A 42 -3.95 55.02 50.21
CA THR A 42 -4.50 56.14 51.00
C THR A 42 -5.46 56.96 50.15
N SER A 43 -6.72 57.10 50.56
CA SER A 43 -7.67 58.06 50.00
C SER A 43 -7.66 59.35 50.83
N GLY A 44 -7.40 60.49 50.19
CA GLY A 44 -7.39 61.80 50.84
C GLY A 44 -8.79 62.39 51.03
N GLY A 45 -9.01 62.99 52.21
CA GLY A 45 -10.16 63.80 52.59
C GLY A 45 -10.11 64.11 54.09
N ASP A 46 -10.22 65.39 54.46
CA ASP A 46 -9.94 65.98 55.78
C ASP A 46 -10.52 65.24 57.00
N ASN A 47 -9.70 65.17 58.06
CA ASN A 47 -10.01 64.85 59.45
C ASN A 47 -11.08 63.76 59.70
N GLN A 48 -10.68 62.49 59.58
CA GLN A 48 -11.00 61.44 60.55
C GLN A 48 -10.20 60.15 60.25
N VAL A 49 -9.87 59.43 61.32
CA VAL A 49 -9.01 58.23 61.42
C VAL A 49 -8.99 57.38 60.14
N ALA A 50 -7.82 57.32 59.49
CA ALA A 50 -7.59 56.45 58.34
C ALA A 50 -7.69 54.97 58.76
N ALA A 51 -8.81 54.32 58.47
CA ALA A 51 -8.93 52.88 58.57
C ALA A 51 -8.14 52.24 57.42
N TYR A 52 -7.02 51.59 57.75
CA TYR A 52 -6.22 50.85 56.78
C TYR A 52 -6.73 49.41 56.69
N CYS A 53 -7.16 49.00 55.49
CA CYS A 53 -7.48 47.60 55.21
C CYS A 53 -6.18 46.89 54.82
N ARG A 54 -5.70 45.99 55.68
CA ARG A 54 -4.46 45.24 55.46
C ARG A 54 -4.82 43.91 54.81
N ILE A 55 -4.71 43.85 53.48
CA ILE A 55 -4.94 42.62 52.74
C ILE A 55 -3.61 41.85 52.73
N SER A 56 -3.54 40.70 53.41
CA SER A 56 -2.31 39.91 53.39
C SER A 56 -2.18 39.16 52.05
N SER A 57 -0.97 39.11 51.49
CA SER A 57 -0.70 38.31 50.26
C SER A 57 -1.09 36.84 50.42
N LYS A 58 -1.09 36.33 51.66
CA LYS A 58 -1.51 34.95 51.99
C LYS A 58 -3.02 34.75 51.82
N GLU A 59 -3.84 35.71 52.24
CA GLU A 59 -5.29 35.63 52.03
C GLU A 59 -5.66 35.81 50.56
N LEU A 60 -4.94 36.67 49.83
CA LEU A 60 -5.16 36.85 48.40
C LEU A 60 -4.81 35.58 47.60
N LEU A 61 -3.68 34.94 47.92
CA LEU A 61 -3.29 33.65 47.34
C LEU A 61 -4.28 32.54 47.70
N ALA A 62 -4.69 32.44 48.97
CA ALA A 62 -5.65 31.43 49.40
C ALA A 62 -7.02 31.59 48.71
N THR A 63 -7.48 32.84 48.54
CA THR A 63 -8.74 33.15 47.86
C THR A 63 -8.64 32.92 46.36
N ALA A 64 -7.50 33.27 45.73
CA ALA A 64 -7.25 32.99 44.33
C ALA A 64 -7.15 31.48 44.05
N GLU A 65 -6.46 30.72 44.91
CA GLU A 65 -6.37 29.26 44.82
C GLU A 65 -7.73 28.58 45.05
N SER A 66 -8.53 29.04 46.03
CA SER A 66 -9.87 28.49 46.26
C SER A 66 -10.81 28.79 45.09
N THR A 67 -10.74 30.00 44.54
CA THR A 67 -11.54 30.42 43.38
C THR A 67 -11.13 29.66 42.12
N ALA A 68 -9.81 29.50 41.88
CA ALA A 68 -9.30 28.71 40.77
C ALA A 68 -9.69 27.23 40.90
N ARG A 69 -9.59 26.63 42.10
CA ARG A 69 -10.07 25.26 42.34
C ARG A 69 -11.58 25.13 42.11
N ALA A 70 -12.39 26.07 42.59
CA ALA A 70 -13.85 26.03 42.42
C ALA A 70 -14.25 26.15 40.94
N ILE A 71 -13.59 27.05 40.18
CA ILE A 71 -13.84 27.23 38.74
C ILE A 71 -13.36 26.01 37.96
N LEU A 72 -12.17 25.46 38.25
CA LEU A 72 -11.64 24.30 37.56
C LEU A 72 -12.41 23.01 37.89
N GLN A 73 -12.91 22.84 39.11
CA GLN A 73 -13.82 21.73 39.44
C GLN A 73 -15.19 21.87 38.77
N GLY A 74 -15.67 23.10 38.54
CA GLY A 74 -16.89 23.35 37.76
C GLY A 74 -16.74 23.08 36.26
N ILE A 75 -15.51 23.06 35.72
CA ILE A 75 -15.19 22.88 34.30
C ILE A 75 -14.65 21.47 34.00
N CYS A 76 -14.05 20.79 34.97
CA CYS A 76 -13.57 19.41 34.91
C CYS A 76 -14.20 18.60 36.04
N ASN A 77 -15.47 18.24 35.90
CA ASN A 77 -16.08 17.24 36.77
C ASN A 77 -15.56 15.85 36.32
N PRO A 78 -14.70 15.17 37.11
CA PRO A 78 -14.07 13.93 36.66
C PRO A 78 -15.08 12.82 36.42
N ARG A 79 -16.21 12.82 37.15
CA ARG A 79 -17.29 11.85 36.93
C ARG A 79 -18.00 12.08 35.60
N GLU A 80 -18.23 13.33 35.21
CA GLU A 80 -18.87 13.64 33.93
C GLU A 80 -17.96 13.26 32.74
N ILE A 81 -16.65 13.44 32.88
CA ILE A 81 -15.69 13.01 31.85
C ILE A 81 -15.66 11.49 31.74
N GLU A 82 -15.65 10.79 32.89
CA GLU A 82 -15.68 9.33 32.94
C GLU A 82 -16.97 8.77 32.31
N ASP A 83 -18.12 9.38 32.62
CA ASP A 83 -19.42 9.01 32.05
C ASP A 83 -19.45 9.25 30.53
N ARG A 84 -18.88 10.37 30.05
CA ARG A 84 -18.76 10.66 28.61
C ARG A 84 -17.81 9.68 27.93
N LEU A 85 -16.71 9.30 28.56
CA LEU A 85 -15.75 8.34 28.03
C LEU A 85 -16.40 6.95 27.91
N HIS A 86 -17.10 6.49 28.96
CA HIS A 86 -17.86 5.24 28.92
C HIS A 86 -18.94 5.25 27.84
N ASN A 87 -19.63 6.37 27.67
CA ASN A 87 -20.64 6.51 26.61
C ASN A 87 -20.01 6.42 25.20
N ILE A 88 -18.86 7.05 24.99
CA ILE A 88 -18.12 6.96 23.72
C ILE A 88 -17.63 5.52 23.50
N GLU A 89 -17.10 4.86 24.53
CA GLU A 89 -16.65 3.48 24.45
C GLU A 89 -17.79 2.53 24.07
N SER A 90 -18.96 2.67 24.71
CA SER A 90 -20.17 1.91 24.38
C SER A 90 -20.60 2.16 22.94
N GLN A 91 -20.65 3.43 22.51
CA GLN A 91 -21.04 3.78 21.15
C GLN A 91 -20.06 3.22 20.10
N MET A 92 -18.75 3.26 20.39
CA MET A 92 -17.74 2.65 19.51
C MET A 92 -17.88 1.12 19.46
N ALA A 93 -18.15 0.46 20.58
CA ALA A 93 -18.39 -0.98 20.63
C ALA A 93 -19.61 -1.38 19.80
N ASP A 94 -20.71 -0.62 19.88
CA ASP A 94 -21.91 -0.84 19.09
C ASP A 94 -21.66 -0.66 17.60
N GLN A 95 -20.95 0.40 17.20
CA GLN A 95 -20.56 0.63 15.81
C GLN A 95 -19.71 -0.54 15.27
N LEU A 96 -18.76 -1.03 16.07
CA LEU A 96 -17.91 -2.15 15.68
C LEU A 96 -18.71 -3.46 15.53
N ASN A 97 -19.71 -3.69 16.39
CA ASN A 97 -20.60 -4.85 16.29
C ASN A 97 -21.47 -4.80 15.03
N VAL A 98 -21.97 -3.62 14.65
CA VAL A 98 -22.70 -3.44 13.39
C VAL A 98 -21.79 -3.75 12.20
N ILE A 99 -20.57 -3.21 12.18
CA ILE A 99 -19.58 -3.48 11.11
C ILE A 99 -19.26 -4.98 11.04
N LYS A 100 -19.00 -5.63 12.18
CA LYS A 100 -18.77 -7.08 12.26
C LYS A 100 -19.94 -7.87 11.65
N THR A 101 -21.16 -7.49 11.96
CA THR A 101 -22.37 -8.14 11.42
C THR A 101 -22.50 -7.92 9.92
N MET A 102 -22.20 -6.71 9.43
CA MET A 102 -22.16 -6.44 7.99
C MET A 102 -21.12 -7.28 7.27
N ILE A 103 -19.92 -7.42 7.82
CA ILE A 103 -18.84 -8.25 7.24
C ILE A 103 -19.28 -9.71 7.16
N LEU A 104 -19.82 -10.28 8.26
CA LEU A 104 -20.29 -11.67 8.26
C LEU A 104 -21.42 -11.90 7.25
N ASN A 105 -22.33 -10.95 7.10
CA ASN A 105 -23.40 -11.03 6.10
C ASN A 105 -22.86 -10.94 4.66
N ILE A 106 -21.84 -10.10 4.43
CA ILE A 106 -21.16 -10.02 3.13
C ILE A 106 -20.44 -11.33 2.83
N GLU A 107 -19.75 -11.93 3.81
CA GLU A 107 -19.09 -13.22 3.66
C GLU A 107 -20.08 -14.33 3.30
N ASP A 108 -21.25 -14.38 3.97
CA ASP A 108 -22.30 -15.35 3.66
C ASP A 108 -22.87 -15.11 2.26
N LYS A 109 -23.16 -13.86 1.88
CA LYS A 109 -23.61 -13.52 0.52
C LYS A 109 -22.59 -13.91 -0.55
N LEU A 110 -21.29 -13.70 -0.29
CA LEU A 110 -20.22 -14.11 -1.21
C LEU A 110 -20.15 -15.63 -1.34
N ALA A 111 -20.30 -16.38 -0.24
CA ALA A 111 -20.33 -17.85 -0.26
C ALA A 111 -21.56 -18.36 -1.03
N GLN A 112 -22.72 -17.75 -0.84
CA GLN A 112 -23.94 -18.06 -1.59
C GLN A 112 -23.75 -17.77 -3.09
N GLN A 113 -23.19 -16.62 -3.45
CA GLN A 113 -22.93 -16.25 -4.84
C GLN A 113 -21.95 -17.21 -5.52
N ASP A 114 -20.87 -17.61 -4.85
CA ASP A 114 -19.92 -18.61 -5.36
C ASP A 114 -20.61 -19.97 -5.58
N SER A 115 -21.49 -20.38 -4.66
CA SER A 115 -22.27 -21.62 -4.81
C SER A 115 -23.21 -21.57 -6.02
N GLN A 116 -23.85 -20.43 -6.28
CA GLN A 116 -24.72 -20.22 -7.43
C GLN A 116 -23.91 -20.24 -8.73
N TYR A 117 -22.77 -19.55 -8.76
CA TYR A 117 -21.87 -19.54 -9.90
C TYR A 117 -21.37 -20.95 -10.23
N ARG A 118 -20.95 -21.74 -9.24
CA ARG A 118 -20.55 -23.15 -9.43
C ARG A 118 -21.69 -24.03 -9.93
N ARG A 119 -22.94 -23.78 -9.52
CA ARG A 119 -24.11 -24.51 -10.05
C ARG A 119 -24.40 -24.13 -11.51
N ALA A 120 -24.35 -22.84 -11.83
CA ALA A 120 -24.51 -22.36 -13.20
C ALA A 120 -23.41 -22.89 -14.12
N ASN A 121 -22.15 -22.86 -13.66
CA ASN A 121 -21.03 -23.39 -14.43
C ASN A 121 -21.13 -24.90 -14.64
N ARG A 122 -21.61 -25.67 -13.65
CA ARG A 122 -21.90 -27.11 -13.82
C ARG A 122 -23.00 -27.37 -14.85
N LYS A 123 -24.07 -26.58 -14.88
CA LYS A 123 -25.12 -26.68 -15.90
C LYS A 123 -24.58 -26.36 -17.29
N LEU A 124 -23.76 -25.32 -17.41
CA LEU A 124 -23.12 -24.95 -18.66
C LEU A 124 -22.18 -26.06 -19.15
N HIS A 125 -21.32 -26.59 -18.29
CA HIS A 125 -20.45 -27.71 -18.63
C HIS A 125 -21.24 -28.98 -19.02
N GLY A 126 -22.37 -29.25 -18.37
CA GLY A 126 -23.29 -30.33 -18.76
C GLY A 126 -23.88 -30.12 -20.16
N ALA A 127 -24.41 -28.93 -20.44
CA ALA A 127 -24.94 -28.59 -21.76
C ALA A 127 -23.86 -28.63 -22.86
N VAL A 128 -22.64 -28.18 -22.54
CA VAL A 128 -21.49 -28.27 -23.46
C VAL A 128 -21.10 -29.73 -23.71
N ALA A 129 -21.17 -30.60 -22.70
CA ALA A 129 -20.92 -32.03 -22.87
C ALA A 129 -21.99 -32.71 -23.73
N GLU A 130 -23.28 -32.41 -23.52
CA GLU A 130 -24.39 -32.91 -24.35
C GLU A 130 -24.28 -32.42 -25.80
N LEU A 131 -23.90 -31.15 -26.00
CA LEU A 131 -23.62 -30.61 -27.33
C LEU A 131 -22.41 -31.27 -27.96
N SER A 132 -21.36 -31.57 -27.18
CA SER A 132 -20.18 -32.30 -27.67
C SER A 132 -20.54 -33.73 -28.07
N GLU A 133 -21.39 -34.44 -27.32
CA GLU A 133 -21.89 -35.76 -27.69
C GLU A 133 -22.77 -35.70 -28.95
N SER A 134 -23.61 -34.68 -29.08
CA SER A 134 -24.43 -34.45 -30.27
C SER A 134 -23.59 -34.09 -31.50
N VAL A 135 -22.52 -33.30 -31.34
CA VAL A 135 -21.54 -32.98 -32.39
C VAL A 135 -20.74 -34.23 -32.76
N GLN A 136 -20.36 -35.07 -31.80
CA GLN A 136 -19.72 -36.36 -32.05
C GLN A 136 -20.66 -37.32 -32.81
N TYR A 137 -21.95 -37.32 -32.49
CA TYR A 137 -22.97 -38.09 -33.21
C TYR A 137 -23.17 -37.55 -34.64
N CYS A 138 -23.22 -36.23 -34.84
CA CYS A 138 -23.35 -35.60 -36.16
C CYS A 138 -22.10 -35.74 -37.05
N THR A 139 -20.89 -35.73 -36.46
CA THR A 139 -19.64 -36.00 -37.19
C THR A 139 -19.51 -37.47 -37.57
N ASN A 140 -19.98 -38.38 -36.70
CA ASN A 140 -20.14 -39.78 -37.05
C ASN A 140 -21.21 -39.96 -38.14
N LEU A 141 -22.33 -39.21 -38.12
CA LEU A 141 -23.35 -39.23 -39.18
C LEU A 141 -22.87 -38.63 -40.52
N HIS A 142 -22.00 -37.62 -40.51
CA HIS A 142 -21.38 -37.08 -41.74
C HIS A 142 -20.37 -38.05 -42.37
N SER A 143 -19.77 -38.90 -41.55
CA SER A 143 -18.99 -40.06 -41.99
C SER A 143 -19.90 -41.14 -42.61
N SER A 144 -21.18 -41.20 -42.21
CA SER A 144 -22.22 -42.08 -42.78
C SER A 144 -22.96 -41.48 -43.99
N ALA A 145 -22.98 -40.15 -44.13
CA ALA A 145 -23.76 -39.42 -45.14
C ALA A 145 -22.94 -38.91 -46.34
N SER A 146 -21.61 -39.04 -46.30
CA SER A 146 -20.74 -38.91 -47.47
C SER A 146 -20.68 -40.23 -48.25
N ASN A 147 -21.84 -40.74 -48.66
CA ASN A 147 -21.97 -41.82 -49.65
C ASN A 147 -23.38 -41.80 -50.26
N SER A 148 -23.67 -40.80 -51.08
CA SER A 148 -24.57 -41.00 -52.22
C SER A 148 -24.32 -39.92 -53.27
N ASN A 149 -23.77 -40.31 -54.42
CA ASN A 149 -24.41 -40.02 -55.70
C ASN A 149 -23.98 -41.05 -56.77
N TYR A 150 -24.96 -41.91 -57.07
CA TYR A 150 -25.23 -42.66 -58.29
C TYR A 150 -24.44 -42.29 -59.55
N VAL A 151 -23.90 -43.32 -60.26
CA VAL A 151 -24.18 -43.57 -61.70
C VAL A 151 -24.22 -45.09 -61.96
N GLU A 152 -25.26 -45.53 -62.69
CA GLU A 152 -25.69 -46.92 -62.92
C GLU A 152 -24.75 -47.80 -63.78
N THR A 153 -24.63 -49.07 -63.33
CA THR A 153 -24.55 -50.33 -64.09
C THR A 153 -23.34 -50.55 -65.03
N SER A 154 -22.45 -51.51 -64.82
CA SER A 154 -22.51 -52.72 -64.00
C SER A 154 -21.63 -52.56 -62.74
N GLN A 155 -22.12 -51.68 -61.85
CA GLN A 155 -21.52 -51.18 -60.59
C GLN A 155 -19.98 -51.20 -60.57
N THR A 156 -19.41 -50.27 -61.34
CA THR A 156 -17.98 -50.02 -61.53
C THR A 156 -17.39 -49.16 -60.41
N THR A 157 -16.15 -49.41 -59.99
CA THR A 157 -14.96 -48.51 -60.08
C THR A 157 -13.86 -48.88 -59.07
N PRO A 158 -12.59 -48.49 -59.35
CA PRO A 158 -11.40 -49.20 -58.92
C PRO A 158 -10.38 -48.33 -58.15
N THR A 159 -9.33 -48.99 -57.59
CA THR A 159 -7.93 -48.50 -57.42
C THR A 159 -7.67 -47.23 -56.59
N HIS A 160 -6.56 -46.99 -55.89
CA HIS A 160 -5.38 -47.70 -55.39
C HIS A 160 -4.60 -46.62 -54.58
N LEU A 161 -3.78 -47.03 -53.59
CA LEU A 161 -2.85 -46.25 -52.74
C LEU A 161 -3.35 -45.63 -51.41
N LYS A 162 -3.17 -46.40 -50.34
CA LYS A 162 -2.59 -45.91 -49.09
C LYS A 162 -1.17 -46.48 -49.00
N GLN A 163 -0.17 -45.62 -48.81
CA GLN A 163 1.11 -46.00 -48.21
C GLN A 163 0.78 -46.71 -46.89
N THR A 164 1.37 -47.84 -46.51
CA THR A 164 2.79 -48.20 -46.43
C THR A 164 2.81 -49.69 -46.07
N PRO A 165 3.91 -50.44 -46.24
CA PRO A 165 4.49 -50.92 -44.98
C PRO A 165 6.01 -51.04 -44.98
N SER A 166 6.54 -50.94 -43.75
CA SER A 166 7.67 -51.70 -43.21
C SER A 166 8.99 -51.74 -43.97
N SER A 167 10.06 -51.30 -43.32
CA SER A 167 11.25 -52.14 -43.00
C SER A 167 12.35 -51.24 -42.43
N THR A 168 12.83 -51.57 -41.23
CA THR A 168 14.15 -52.19 -41.02
C THR A 168 15.28 -51.18 -41.12
N PHE A 169 15.71 -50.72 -39.95
CA PHE A 169 16.96 -50.01 -39.74
C PHE A 169 18.14 -50.97 -39.92
N SER A 170 19.05 -50.64 -40.83
CA SER A 170 20.42 -51.15 -40.81
C SER A 170 21.39 -50.11 -41.38
N ASN A 171 22.25 -49.66 -40.46
CA ASN A 171 23.60 -49.09 -40.55
C ASN A 171 24.16 -48.60 -41.89
N SER A 172 24.70 -47.36 -41.85
CA SER A 172 26.07 -47.08 -42.31
C SER A 172 26.53 -45.69 -41.86
N ALA A 173 27.60 -45.65 -41.07
CA ALA A 173 28.43 -44.47 -40.83
C ALA A 173 29.30 -44.17 -42.05
N ILE A 174 29.74 -42.91 -42.21
CA ILE A 174 31.14 -42.47 -42.48
C ILE A 174 31.20 -41.00 -43.00
N THR A 175 31.80 -40.16 -42.14
CA THR A 175 32.79 -39.06 -42.35
C THR A 175 32.49 -37.74 -43.07
N GLY A 176 32.96 -36.68 -42.40
CA GLY A 176 33.54 -35.45 -42.97
C GLY A 176 32.61 -34.24 -42.86
N GLY A 177 32.92 -33.08 -42.28
CA GLY A 177 34.14 -32.54 -41.69
C GLY A 177 33.97 -31.01 -41.62
N VAL A 178 34.28 -30.43 -40.46
CA VAL A 178 34.79 -29.04 -40.27
C VAL A 178 33.94 -27.85 -40.77
N LYS A 179 33.43 -27.03 -39.85
CA LYS A 179 34.00 -25.69 -39.54
C LYS A 179 33.36 -25.03 -38.31
N SER A 180 34.22 -24.67 -37.37
CA SER A 180 33.96 -23.67 -36.34
C SER A 180 33.88 -22.29 -37.00
N THR A 181 32.79 -21.57 -36.74
CA THR A 181 32.74 -20.11 -36.71
C THR A 181 31.85 -19.73 -35.54
N GLY A 182 32.31 -18.76 -34.75
CA GLY A 182 31.81 -18.41 -33.43
C GLY A 182 30.30 -18.32 -33.35
N ALA A 183 29.76 -18.91 -32.28
CA ALA A 183 28.42 -18.59 -31.82
C ALA A 183 28.43 -17.13 -31.39
N ASP A 184 27.70 -16.31 -32.13
CA ASP A 184 27.20 -15.02 -31.65
C ASP A 184 26.54 -15.24 -30.28
N PRO A 185 26.83 -14.40 -29.26
CA PRO A 185 26.06 -14.40 -28.05
C PRO A 185 24.68 -13.82 -28.37
N ASP A 186 23.69 -14.70 -28.42
CA ASP A 186 22.30 -14.45 -28.06
C ASP A 186 21.66 -13.16 -28.63
N GLU A 187 21.11 -13.26 -29.85
CA GLU A 187 20.12 -12.30 -30.41
C GLU A 187 18.83 -12.15 -29.55
N GLU A 188 18.71 -12.90 -28.45
CA GLU A 188 17.60 -12.81 -27.49
C GLU A 188 17.69 -11.57 -26.59
N ASP A 189 18.86 -10.92 -26.50
CA ASP A 189 19.04 -9.65 -25.79
C ASP A 189 18.83 -8.44 -26.73
N MET A 190 17.69 -8.44 -27.43
CA MET A 190 17.10 -7.18 -27.90
C MET A 190 16.70 -6.35 -26.68
N LEU A 191 17.72 -5.69 -26.12
CA LEU A 191 17.79 -4.83 -24.95
C LEU A 191 16.41 -4.40 -24.48
N ASN A 192 15.95 -4.98 -23.37
CA ASN A 192 14.85 -4.43 -22.61
C ASN A 192 15.08 -2.90 -22.52
N PRO A 193 14.16 -2.04 -22.97
CA PRO A 193 14.36 -0.58 -23.00
C PRO A 193 14.66 0.02 -21.63
N ARG A 194 14.42 -0.73 -20.56
CA ARG A 194 14.74 -0.38 -19.17
C ARG A 194 16.02 -0.99 -18.63
N GLN A 195 16.73 -1.82 -19.40
CA GLN A 195 17.88 -2.58 -18.89
C GLN A 195 18.97 -1.65 -18.35
N GLU A 196 19.32 -0.59 -19.09
CA GLU A 196 20.30 0.39 -18.63
C GLU A 196 19.88 1.09 -17.32
N GLU A 197 18.58 1.43 -17.18
CA GLU A 197 18.05 2.03 -15.94
C GLU A 197 18.15 1.04 -14.77
N ILE A 198 17.79 -0.22 -15.00
CA ILE A 198 17.84 -1.29 -14.00
C ILE A 198 19.28 -1.54 -13.56
N ASP A 199 20.20 -1.76 -14.51
CA ASP A 199 21.61 -2.07 -14.23
C ASP A 199 22.29 -0.95 -13.44
N ARG A 200 21.90 0.29 -13.74
CA ARG A 200 22.48 1.46 -13.08
C ARG A 200 21.91 1.72 -11.70
N PHE A 201 20.61 1.48 -11.50
CA PHE A 201 19.91 2.01 -10.32
C PHE A 201 19.30 0.97 -9.39
N ASN A 202 19.20 -0.30 -9.80
CA ASN A 202 18.57 -1.31 -8.97
C ASN A 202 19.34 -1.56 -7.66
N SER A 203 18.61 -1.50 -6.55
CA SER A 203 19.15 -1.65 -5.20
C SER A 203 20.28 -0.66 -4.86
N SER A 204 20.19 0.57 -5.39
CA SER A 204 21.22 1.60 -5.22
C SER A 204 20.64 2.95 -4.82
N ILE A 205 21.50 3.76 -4.20
CA ILE A 205 21.21 5.15 -3.86
C ILE A 205 21.80 6.08 -4.94
N HIS A 206 21.00 7.01 -5.45
CA HIS A 206 21.37 7.96 -6.48
C HIS A 206 20.59 9.28 -6.34
N ILE A 207 20.86 10.23 -7.23
CA ILE A 207 20.13 11.49 -7.31
C ILE A 207 19.09 11.40 -8.43
N GLU A 208 17.82 11.59 -8.10
CA GLU A 208 16.71 11.69 -9.04
C GLU A 208 16.01 13.04 -8.83
N ASN A 209 16.00 13.90 -9.86
CA ASN A 209 15.40 15.24 -9.78
C ASN A 209 15.88 16.08 -8.59
N GLY A 210 17.19 16.02 -8.29
CA GLY A 210 17.82 16.76 -7.20
C GLY A 210 17.56 16.20 -5.79
N LYS A 211 16.93 15.04 -5.67
CA LYS A 211 16.70 14.35 -4.38
C LYS A 211 17.52 13.08 -4.29
N ARG A 212 18.02 12.76 -3.11
CA ARG A 212 18.68 11.49 -2.81
C ARG A 212 17.63 10.41 -2.64
N VAL A 213 17.67 9.40 -3.49
CA VAL A 213 16.68 8.31 -3.51
C VAL A 213 17.37 6.96 -3.55
N PHE A 214 16.72 5.97 -2.95
CA PHE A 214 16.99 4.56 -3.21
C PHE A 214 15.97 4.02 -4.20
N SER A 215 16.41 3.26 -5.21
CA SER A 215 15.49 2.55 -6.12
C SER A 215 15.67 1.04 -6.06
N TYR A 216 14.55 0.32 -6.11
CA TYR A 216 14.51 -1.14 -6.24
C TYR A 216 13.56 -1.54 -7.36
N PHE A 217 14.00 -2.47 -8.21
CA PHE A 217 13.24 -2.94 -9.37
C PHE A 217 12.87 -4.41 -9.17
N TRP A 218 11.62 -4.73 -9.46
CA TRP A 218 11.08 -6.07 -9.35
C TRP A 218 10.48 -6.50 -10.69
N LYS A 219 11.10 -7.50 -11.31
CA LYS A 219 10.59 -8.20 -12.49
C LYS A 219 9.65 -9.32 -12.04
N VAL A 220 8.42 -9.31 -12.56
CA VAL A 220 7.40 -10.31 -12.27
C VAL A 220 7.00 -11.00 -13.56
N GLY A 221 7.40 -12.27 -13.74
CA GLY A 221 7.03 -13.08 -14.91
C GLY A 221 5.64 -13.71 -14.82
N ASP A 222 5.28 -14.50 -15.82
CA ASP A 222 3.97 -15.17 -16.06
C ASP A 222 2.76 -14.30 -15.69
N MET A 223 2.77 -13.05 -16.11
CA MET A 223 1.74 -12.09 -15.75
C MET A 223 0.43 -12.32 -16.48
N GLU A 224 0.44 -12.75 -17.74
CA GLU A 224 -0.75 -13.10 -18.50
C GLU A 224 -1.56 -14.19 -17.79
N TYR A 225 -0.90 -15.27 -17.35
CA TYR A 225 -1.54 -16.33 -16.58
C TYR A 225 -2.10 -15.79 -15.25
N LYS A 226 -1.33 -14.97 -14.54
CA LYS A 226 -1.74 -14.42 -13.23
C LYS A 226 -2.94 -13.48 -13.37
N LEU A 227 -2.94 -12.61 -14.36
CA LEU A 227 -4.03 -11.66 -14.66
C LEU A 227 -5.30 -12.36 -15.15
N LYS A 228 -5.19 -13.54 -15.78
CA LYS A 228 -6.34 -14.30 -16.28
C LYS A 228 -6.91 -15.26 -15.23
N SER A 229 -6.05 -15.97 -14.50
CA SER A 229 -6.44 -17.20 -13.79
C SER A 229 -6.35 -17.11 -12.27
N TRP A 230 -5.70 -16.10 -11.69
CA TRP A 230 -5.63 -16.00 -10.22
C TRP A 230 -6.95 -15.56 -9.58
N GLY A 231 -7.15 -15.94 -8.33
CA GLY A 231 -8.24 -15.42 -7.49
C GLY A 231 -7.90 -14.07 -6.86
N PRO A 232 -8.90 -13.28 -6.40
CA PRO A 232 -8.70 -11.88 -6.01
C PRO A 232 -7.87 -11.66 -4.74
N ARG A 233 -7.61 -12.71 -3.96
CA ARG A 233 -6.79 -12.67 -2.74
C ARG A 233 -5.37 -13.17 -2.95
N ARG A 234 -5.04 -13.69 -4.13
CA ARG A 234 -3.68 -14.20 -4.41
C ARG A 234 -2.74 -13.02 -4.68
N SER A 235 -1.55 -13.11 -4.09
CA SER A 235 -0.49 -12.13 -4.26
C SER A 235 0.88 -12.77 -4.42
N LEU A 236 1.81 -11.98 -4.94
CA LEU A 236 3.23 -12.25 -4.99
C LEU A 236 3.93 -11.27 -4.04
N ARG A 237 5.04 -11.70 -3.44
CA ARG A 237 5.90 -10.84 -2.63
C ARG A 237 7.29 -10.82 -3.27
N SER A 238 7.88 -9.64 -3.40
CA SER A 238 9.28 -9.53 -3.81
C SER A 238 10.21 -10.16 -2.75
N PRO A 239 11.46 -10.47 -3.12
CA PRO A 239 12.53 -10.57 -2.14
C PRO A 239 12.57 -9.33 -1.25
N SER A 240 13.05 -9.51 -0.02
CA SER A 240 13.29 -8.40 0.89
C SER A 240 14.62 -7.74 0.57
N PHE A 241 14.69 -6.42 0.77
CA PHE A 241 15.88 -5.62 0.50
C PHE A 241 16.05 -4.52 1.54
N TYR A 242 17.29 -4.19 1.83
CA TYR A 242 17.65 -3.03 2.63
C TYR A 242 17.69 -1.79 1.75
N ILE A 243 17.10 -0.69 2.20
CA ILE A 243 17.04 0.58 1.42
C ILE A 243 18.29 1.45 1.56
N PHE A 244 19.17 1.11 2.49
CA PHE A 244 20.54 1.62 2.64
C PHE A 244 21.30 0.67 3.58
N GLU A 245 22.62 0.81 3.63
CA GLU A 245 23.45 -0.01 4.52
C GLU A 245 23.01 0.15 5.98
N TYR A 246 22.82 -0.97 6.69
CA TYR A 246 22.28 -0.99 8.06
C TYR A 246 20.88 -0.36 8.21
N GLY A 247 20.11 -0.30 7.12
CA GLY A 247 18.83 0.41 7.07
C GLY A 247 17.58 -0.44 7.27
N TYR A 248 16.43 0.13 6.92
CA TYR A 248 15.13 -0.55 6.98
C TYR A 248 15.05 -1.66 5.93
N MET A 249 14.42 -2.78 6.28
CA MET A 249 14.12 -3.86 5.34
C MET A 249 12.69 -3.74 4.78
N MET A 250 12.57 -3.63 3.46
CA MET A 250 11.30 -3.43 2.75
C MET A 250 11.00 -4.59 1.78
N TYR A 251 9.76 -4.61 1.29
CA TYR A 251 9.31 -5.50 0.22
C TYR A 251 8.18 -4.85 -0.59
N ILE A 252 7.93 -5.39 -1.79
CA ILE A 252 6.77 -5.07 -2.63
C ILE A 252 5.84 -6.29 -2.65
N ARG A 253 4.52 -6.08 -2.58
CA ARG A 253 3.51 -7.13 -2.74
C ARG A 253 2.57 -6.79 -3.90
N LEU A 254 2.48 -7.68 -4.88
CA LEU A 254 1.62 -7.51 -6.06
C LEU A 254 0.38 -8.39 -5.93
N PHE A 255 -0.79 -7.81 -6.08
CA PHE A 255 -2.06 -8.51 -6.28
C PHE A 255 -2.49 -8.32 -7.73
N PRO A 256 -2.30 -9.31 -8.61
CA PRO A 256 -2.64 -9.20 -10.03
C PRO A 256 -4.14 -8.97 -10.30
N ARG A 257 -5.02 -9.33 -9.35
CA ARG A 257 -6.48 -9.24 -9.55
C ARG A 257 -7.24 -8.85 -8.28
N GLN A 258 -6.72 -7.93 -7.47
CA GLN A 258 -7.47 -7.49 -6.29
C GLN A 258 -8.80 -6.88 -6.72
N ASN A 259 -9.90 -7.31 -6.11
CA ASN A 259 -11.26 -6.95 -6.51
C ASN A 259 -11.64 -7.35 -7.96
N GLY A 260 -10.91 -8.28 -8.57
CA GLY A 260 -11.27 -8.97 -9.82
C GLY A 260 -10.87 -8.27 -11.12
N GLN A 261 -10.68 -6.95 -11.11
CA GLN A 261 -10.36 -6.14 -12.30
C GLN A 261 -9.14 -5.23 -12.15
N ASN A 262 -8.60 -5.07 -10.94
CA ASN A 262 -7.49 -4.16 -10.69
C ASN A 262 -6.24 -4.92 -10.26
N VAL A 263 -5.10 -4.39 -10.67
CA VAL A 263 -3.78 -4.77 -10.17
C VAL A 263 -3.41 -3.81 -9.05
N TYR A 264 -2.86 -4.33 -7.95
CA TYR A 264 -2.36 -3.50 -6.85
C TYR A 264 -0.92 -3.87 -6.50
N ALA A 265 -0.02 -2.89 -6.52
CA ALA A 265 1.34 -3.00 -6.02
C ALA A 265 1.47 -2.26 -4.68
N HIS A 266 1.54 -3.01 -3.60
CA HIS A 266 1.74 -2.54 -2.23
C HIS A 266 3.20 -2.56 -1.82
N VAL A 267 3.52 -1.78 -0.80
CA VAL A 267 4.84 -1.76 -0.16
C VAL A 267 4.68 -1.94 1.33
N GLY A 268 5.62 -2.67 1.92
CA GLY A 268 5.60 -2.97 3.33
C GLY A 268 6.99 -3.05 3.93
N LEU A 269 7.00 -3.02 5.26
CA LEU A 269 8.18 -3.23 6.08
C LEU A 269 8.17 -4.65 6.63
N THR A 270 9.35 -5.22 6.76
CA THR A 270 9.54 -6.54 7.35
C THR A 270 10.73 -6.51 8.30
N LYS A 271 10.86 -7.52 9.14
CA LYS A 271 11.89 -7.54 10.19
C LYS A 271 13.29 -7.53 9.57
N GLY A 272 14.07 -6.48 9.85
CA GLY A 272 15.48 -6.37 9.50
C GLY A 272 16.40 -6.65 10.69
N ASP A 273 17.66 -6.94 10.40
CA ASP A 273 18.70 -7.20 11.40
C ASP A 273 19.08 -5.94 12.20
N TYR A 274 18.80 -4.76 11.63
CA TYR A 274 19.20 -3.46 12.17
C TYR A 274 18.05 -2.67 12.81
N ASP A 275 16.86 -3.28 12.91
CA ASP A 275 15.63 -2.61 13.35
C ASP A 275 15.73 -1.95 14.73
N GLU A 276 16.59 -2.44 15.62
CA GLU A 276 16.79 -1.88 16.97
C GLU A 276 17.50 -0.52 16.96
N ALA A 277 18.32 -0.25 15.95
CA ALA A 277 19.09 0.98 15.82
C ALA A 277 18.37 2.07 15.00
N LEU A 278 17.24 1.74 14.39
CA LEU A 278 16.50 2.62 13.48
C LEU A 278 15.42 3.42 14.21
N GLU A 279 15.07 4.56 13.62
CA GLU A 279 13.94 5.38 14.09
C GLU A 279 12.61 4.68 13.79
N TRP A 280 11.66 4.75 14.72
CA TRP A 280 10.33 4.20 14.53
C TRP A 280 9.27 5.18 15.05
N PRO A 281 8.11 5.31 14.37
CA PRO A 281 7.70 4.60 13.15
C PRO A 281 8.54 4.99 11.92
N PHE A 282 8.52 4.17 10.86
CA PHE A 282 9.18 4.48 9.60
C PHE A 282 8.66 5.80 9.02
N ILE A 283 9.57 6.70 8.62
CA ILE A 283 9.25 8.07 8.22
C ILE A 283 9.59 8.42 6.77
N LEU A 284 10.25 7.54 6.03
CA LEU A 284 10.79 7.89 4.72
C LEU A 284 9.69 7.89 3.65
N LYS A 285 9.63 9.01 2.93
CA LYS A 285 8.70 9.17 1.81
C LYS A 285 9.02 8.17 0.72
N HIS A 286 8.00 7.64 0.05
CA HIS A 286 8.23 6.65 -1.00
C HIS A 286 7.09 6.63 -2.01
N ARG A 287 7.35 6.06 -3.19
CA ARG A 287 6.38 5.86 -4.27
C ARG A 287 6.66 4.57 -5.03
N VAL A 288 5.64 4.05 -5.69
CA VAL A 288 5.76 2.90 -6.60
C VAL A 288 5.39 3.33 -8.01
N SER A 289 6.11 2.77 -8.99
CA SER A 289 5.81 2.91 -10.41
C SER A 289 5.73 1.54 -11.08
N VAL A 290 4.83 1.41 -12.05
CA VAL A 290 4.84 0.33 -13.03
C VAL A 290 5.41 0.90 -14.32
N LEU A 291 6.47 0.26 -14.81
CA LEU A 291 7.30 0.83 -15.87
C LEU A 291 6.80 0.45 -17.25
N ASP A 292 6.67 1.45 -18.12
CA ASP A 292 6.49 1.27 -19.56
C ASP A 292 7.79 0.73 -20.19
N GLN A 293 7.67 -0.27 -21.05
CA GLN A 293 8.70 -1.11 -21.63
C GLN A 293 8.67 -1.10 -23.17
N ALA A 294 7.91 -0.19 -23.79
CA ALA A 294 7.85 -0.04 -25.25
C ALA A 294 9.02 0.77 -25.79
N SER A 295 9.02 2.09 -25.57
CA SER A 295 10.06 2.99 -26.06
C SER A 295 9.99 4.35 -25.36
N PRO A 296 11.12 5.07 -25.20
CA PRO A 296 11.10 6.47 -24.73
C PRO A 296 10.30 7.39 -25.67
N PRO A 297 9.65 8.46 -25.15
CA PRO A 297 9.52 8.80 -23.75
C PRO A 297 8.54 7.86 -23.04
N PHE A 298 8.99 7.29 -21.93
CA PHE A 298 8.21 6.30 -21.21
C PHE A 298 7.02 6.93 -20.47
N GLN A 299 5.88 6.25 -20.51
CA GLN A 299 4.66 6.67 -19.82
C GLN A 299 4.34 5.74 -18.66
N ASP A 300 5.09 5.88 -17.56
CA ASP A 300 4.91 5.04 -16.38
C ASP A 300 3.59 5.29 -15.67
N ILE A 301 3.01 4.23 -15.10
CA ILE A 301 1.92 4.36 -14.14
C ILE A 301 2.57 4.63 -12.78
N VAL A 302 2.41 5.82 -12.24
CA VAL A 302 3.14 6.29 -11.04
C VAL A 302 2.18 6.61 -9.91
N SER A 303 2.48 6.16 -8.70
CA SER A 303 1.74 6.57 -7.51
C SER A 303 2.07 8.00 -7.09
N ARG A 304 1.21 8.60 -6.27
CA ARG A 304 1.64 9.76 -5.47
C ARG A 304 2.82 9.39 -4.57
N VAL A 305 3.57 10.40 -4.13
CA VAL A 305 4.54 10.22 -3.05
C VAL A 305 3.78 10.08 -1.72
N TRP A 306 3.96 8.96 -1.05
CA TRP A 306 3.38 8.69 0.26
C TRP A 306 4.32 9.17 1.36
N ASP A 307 3.78 9.92 2.30
CA ASP A 307 4.49 10.36 3.51
C ASP A 307 3.95 9.57 4.71
N PRO A 308 4.73 8.63 5.28
CA PRO A 308 4.32 7.84 6.43
C PRO A 308 3.94 8.65 7.66
N LYS A 309 4.40 9.91 7.79
CA LYS A 309 4.06 10.77 8.94
C LYS A 309 2.61 11.23 8.92
N ILE A 310 1.99 11.31 7.74
CA ILE A 310 0.62 11.83 7.56
C ILE A 310 -0.35 10.77 7.03
N LEU A 311 0.15 9.70 6.42
CA LEU A 311 -0.66 8.63 5.84
C LEU A 311 -0.57 7.36 6.68
N CYS A 312 -1.70 6.67 6.78
CA CYS A 312 -1.87 5.41 7.51
C CYS A 312 -1.82 5.56 9.03
N SER A 313 -2.16 4.47 9.70
CA SER A 313 -1.93 4.38 11.14
C SER A 313 -0.44 4.11 11.40
N GLY A 314 0.07 4.57 12.55
CA GLY A 314 1.41 4.21 13.01
C GLY A 314 1.63 2.70 13.14
N TRP A 315 0.57 1.88 13.16
CA TRP A 315 0.65 0.42 13.21
C TRP A 315 1.16 -0.23 11.92
N ASN A 316 0.95 0.39 10.75
CA ASN A 316 1.50 -0.11 9.47
C ASN A 316 3.01 0.16 9.37
N TRP A 317 3.44 1.28 9.96
CA TRP A 317 4.81 1.79 9.89
C TRP A 317 5.62 1.55 11.18
N LYS A 318 5.09 0.78 12.14
CA LYS A 318 5.79 0.44 13.38
C LYS A 318 6.98 -0.50 13.11
N ARG A 319 7.86 -0.66 14.10
CA ARG A 319 8.90 -1.68 14.05
C ARG A 319 8.30 -3.08 13.88
N PRO A 320 8.68 -3.84 12.82
CA PRO A 320 8.27 -5.22 12.66
C PRO A 320 8.78 -6.09 13.83
N ALA A 321 7.93 -6.98 14.34
CA ALA A 321 8.31 -7.85 15.46
C ALA A 321 8.88 -9.20 15.00
N THR A 322 8.12 -9.90 14.15
CA THR A 322 8.43 -11.28 13.70
C THR A 322 8.13 -11.53 12.24
N SER A 323 7.38 -10.66 11.57
CA SER A 323 6.93 -10.84 10.18
C SER A 323 6.69 -9.48 9.53
N ASP A 324 6.28 -9.52 8.26
CA ASP A 324 5.76 -8.37 7.54
C ASP A 324 4.72 -7.60 8.36
N ASN A 325 4.84 -6.28 8.35
CA ASN A 325 3.73 -5.41 8.72
C ASN A 325 2.64 -5.48 7.64
N HIS A 326 1.40 -5.19 8.03
CA HIS A 326 0.29 -5.01 7.10
C HIS A 326 0.53 -3.77 6.24
N GLU A 327 0.45 -3.93 4.93
CA GLU A 327 0.59 -2.83 3.99
C GLU A 327 -0.60 -1.87 4.09
N CYS A 328 -0.33 -0.58 3.95
CA CYS A 328 -1.37 0.44 3.94
C CYS A 328 -1.49 1.15 2.59
N VAL A 329 -0.36 1.45 1.96
CA VAL A 329 -0.32 2.15 0.68
C VAL A 329 -0.02 1.18 -0.45
N GLY A 330 -0.56 1.50 -1.62
CA GLY A 330 -0.33 0.75 -2.84
C GLY A 330 -0.80 1.52 -4.07
N LEU A 331 -0.18 1.21 -5.20
CA LEU A 331 -0.58 1.69 -6.51
C LEU A 331 -1.59 0.71 -7.11
N GLY A 332 -2.83 1.16 -7.25
CA GLY A 332 -3.89 0.41 -7.92
C GLY A 332 -4.17 0.95 -9.30
N PHE A 333 -4.26 0.08 -10.31
CA PHE A 333 -4.64 0.44 -11.68
C PHE A 333 -5.46 -0.69 -12.33
N PRO A 334 -6.38 -0.35 -13.25
CA PRO A 334 -7.12 -1.33 -14.04
C PRO A 334 -6.21 -2.33 -14.77
N THR A 335 -6.64 -3.60 -14.83
CA THR A 335 -5.94 -4.62 -15.63
C THR A 335 -5.91 -4.26 -17.12
N GLU A 336 -6.87 -3.46 -17.58
CA GLU A 336 -6.92 -2.96 -18.96
C GLU A 336 -5.81 -1.97 -19.30
N ASP A 337 -5.23 -1.27 -18.31
CA ASP A 337 -4.07 -0.38 -18.52
C ASP A 337 -2.82 -1.18 -18.86
N LEU A 338 -2.78 -2.47 -18.52
CA LEU A 338 -1.72 -3.40 -18.92
C LEU A 338 -1.91 -3.95 -20.33
N ARG A 339 -3.00 -3.61 -21.03
CA ARG A 339 -3.23 -4.09 -22.40
C ARG A 339 -2.30 -3.38 -23.37
N GLY A 340 -1.73 -4.15 -24.28
CA GLY A 340 -0.68 -3.69 -25.18
C GLY A 340 0.71 -4.04 -24.65
N GLN A 341 1.69 -4.17 -25.54
CA GLN A 341 3.06 -4.57 -25.19
C GLN A 341 3.86 -3.46 -24.47
N HIS A 342 3.17 -2.44 -23.94
CA HIS A 342 3.79 -1.31 -23.25
C HIS A 342 4.19 -1.68 -21.83
N PHE A 343 3.30 -2.30 -21.03
CA PHE A 343 3.63 -2.68 -19.65
C PHE A 343 3.93 -4.16 -19.47
N LEU A 344 3.37 -5.01 -20.35
CA LEU A 344 3.62 -6.45 -20.39
C LEU A 344 4.47 -6.76 -21.63
N ARG A 345 5.78 -6.92 -21.42
CA ARG A 345 6.75 -7.35 -22.42
C ARG A 345 7.25 -8.73 -22.03
N ASP A 346 7.32 -9.67 -22.97
CA ASP A 346 7.76 -11.06 -22.74
C ASP A 346 7.12 -11.72 -21.50
N ASP A 347 5.81 -11.50 -21.33
CA ASP A 347 5.00 -11.98 -20.20
C ASP A 347 5.51 -11.54 -18.81
N PHE A 348 6.20 -10.40 -18.72
CA PHE A 348 6.63 -9.84 -17.45
C PHE A 348 6.22 -8.38 -17.25
N LEU A 349 5.95 -8.05 -15.98
CA LEU A 349 5.71 -6.70 -15.48
C LEU A 349 6.95 -6.21 -14.73
N LEU A 350 7.31 -4.95 -14.91
CA LEU A 350 8.41 -4.31 -14.20
C LEU A 350 7.89 -3.25 -13.22
N ILE A 351 8.21 -3.40 -11.94
CA ILE A 351 7.76 -2.52 -10.86
C ILE A 351 8.99 -1.86 -10.21
N LYS A 352 8.94 -0.55 -10.01
CA LYS A 352 9.99 0.24 -9.33
C LYS A 352 9.44 0.80 -8.02
N LEU A 353 10.16 0.59 -6.92
CA LEU A 353 10.01 1.35 -5.67
C LEU A 353 11.07 2.45 -5.64
N THR A 354 10.68 3.67 -5.31
CA THR A 354 11.59 4.78 -5.02
C THR A 354 11.35 5.27 -3.60
N VAL A 355 12.40 5.28 -2.77
CA VAL A 355 12.38 5.80 -1.40
C VAL A 355 13.24 7.05 -1.32
N TYR A 356 12.69 8.15 -0.82
CA TYR A 356 13.39 9.42 -0.65
C TYR A 356 14.10 9.42 0.70
N LEU A 357 15.40 9.71 0.68
CA LEU A 357 16.30 9.60 1.84
C LEU A 357 16.65 10.95 2.49
N ASP A 358 15.97 12.03 2.08
CA ASP A 358 16.19 13.41 2.51
C ASP A 358 15.13 13.91 3.51
#